data_AF-A0A9D0NXE1-F1
#
_entry.id   AF-A0A9D0NXE1-F1
#
_cell.length_a   1.000
_cell.length_b   1.000
_cell.length_c   1.000
_cell.angle_alpha   90.00
_cell.angle_beta   90.00
_cell.angle_gamma   90.00
#
_symmetry.space_group_name_H-M   'P 1'
#
loop_
_entity.id
_entity.type
_entity.pdbx_description
1 polymer ?
#
loop_
_entity_poly.entity_id
_entity_poly.type
_entity_poly.pdbx_seq_one_letter_code
_entity_poly.pdbx_strand_id
1 'polypeptide(L)'
;MTATPAVALPPLRLNKNEERRIRAGHLWVFSNEVDMKATPLKAFEPGQQVQLQAHNGKPLGNAYVNPASLICARLVSRDPAHVLDRSLLVHRLKVALSLRERLFPAPYYRLVYGESDLLPGLVIDRYGDICVVQCTTAGMEAVRDQVLEALDKVLHPAAVLLRADSPVRKLEGLDSYREVIGTLPEQVRVEEHGLSFAVSLEQGQKTGWFYDQRMNRARLGDYVAG
;
A
#
# COMPACT_ATOMS: atom_id res chain seq x y z
N MET A 1 9.59 -8.99 -28.68
CA MET A 1 8.95 -8.61 -27.41
C MET A 1 7.46 -8.73 -27.60
N THR A 2 6.90 -9.89 -27.27
CA THR A 2 5.46 -10.14 -27.38
C THR A 2 4.75 -9.41 -26.24
N ALA A 3 3.92 -8.43 -26.57
CA ALA A 3 3.08 -7.75 -25.60
C ALA A 3 2.16 -8.78 -24.94
N THR A 4 2.21 -8.88 -23.61
CA THR A 4 1.22 -9.61 -22.83
C THR A 4 -0.16 -9.06 -23.21
N PRO A 5 -1.14 -9.91 -23.58
CA PRO A 5 -2.48 -9.42 -23.91
C PRO A 5 -3.03 -8.63 -22.73
N ALA A 6 -3.51 -7.42 -22.98
CA ALA A 6 -4.12 -6.58 -21.96
C ALA A 6 -5.31 -7.34 -21.36
N VAL A 7 -5.22 -7.69 -20.09
CA VAL A 7 -6.36 -8.27 -19.36
C VAL A 7 -7.47 -7.22 -19.39
N ALA A 8 -8.58 -7.54 -20.05
CA ALA A 8 -9.73 -6.65 -20.13
C ALA A 8 -10.42 -6.60 -18.76
N LEU A 9 -10.07 -5.61 -17.94
CA LEU A 9 -10.70 -5.38 -16.65
C LEU A 9 -12.14 -4.88 -16.83
N PRO A 10 -13.10 -5.33 -15.99
CA PRO A 10 -14.47 -4.84 -16.07
C PRO A 10 -14.53 -3.34 -15.74
N PRO A 11 -15.43 -2.58 -16.39
CA PRO A 11 -15.48 -1.13 -16.22
C PRO A 11 -16.15 -0.73 -14.89
N LEU A 12 -15.65 0.31 -14.25
CA LEU A 12 -16.34 1.06 -13.20
C LEU A 12 -16.54 2.49 -13.69
N ARG A 13 -17.80 2.89 -13.93
CA ARG A 13 -18.12 4.19 -14.54
C ARG A 13 -18.50 5.22 -13.48
N LEU A 14 -17.92 6.41 -13.59
CA LEU A 14 -18.26 7.55 -12.74
C LEU A 14 -19.48 8.32 -13.26
N ASN A 15 -20.22 8.95 -12.35
CA ASN A 15 -21.25 9.93 -12.66
C ASN A 15 -20.65 11.14 -13.39
N LYS A 16 -21.51 11.89 -14.09
CA LYS A 16 -21.09 13.09 -14.84
C LYS A 16 -20.42 14.11 -13.91
N ASN A 17 -19.19 14.50 -14.25
CA ASN A 17 -18.32 15.46 -13.53
C ASN A 17 -17.58 14.93 -12.29
N GLU A 18 -17.81 13.68 -11.88
CA GLU A 18 -17.12 13.11 -10.71
C GLU A 18 -15.66 12.70 -11.00
N GLU A 19 -15.25 12.72 -12.27
CA GLU A 19 -13.86 12.44 -12.66
C GLU A 19 -12.87 13.57 -12.31
N ARG A 20 -13.35 14.75 -11.89
CA ARG A 20 -12.51 15.95 -11.70
C ARG A 20 -11.39 15.74 -10.67
N ARG A 21 -11.71 15.18 -9.50
CA ARG A 21 -10.74 14.94 -8.42
C ARG A 21 -9.71 13.91 -8.82
N ILE A 22 -10.16 12.84 -9.49
CA ILE A 22 -9.29 11.80 -10.03
C ILE A 22 -8.32 12.40 -11.06
N ARG A 23 -8.80 13.24 -11.98
CA ARG A 23 -7.93 13.95 -12.94
C ARG A 23 -6.94 14.89 -12.28
N ALA A 24 -7.32 15.53 -11.18
CA ALA A 24 -6.48 16.46 -10.42
C ALA A 24 -5.40 15.78 -9.55
N GLY A 25 -5.39 14.44 -9.45
CA GLY A 25 -4.36 13.71 -8.70
C GLY A 25 -4.90 12.73 -7.66
N HIS A 26 -6.15 12.89 -7.23
CA HIS A 26 -6.74 12.05 -6.19
C HIS A 26 -6.83 10.58 -6.63
N LEU A 27 -6.68 9.66 -5.68
CA LEU A 27 -6.69 8.21 -5.94
C LEU A 27 -7.99 7.54 -5.53
N TRP A 28 -8.81 8.17 -4.69
CA TRP A 28 -10.03 7.54 -4.17
C TRP A 28 -11.28 7.98 -4.92
N VAL A 29 -12.12 6.99 -5.19
CA VAL A 29 -13.49 7.13 -5.67
C VAL A 29 -14.44 6.76 -4.53
N PHE A 30 -15.40 7.64 -4.27
CA PHE A 30 -16.44 7.40 -3.27
C PHE A 30 -17.65 6.71 -3.90
N SER A 31 -18.39 5.93 -3.11
CA SER A 31 -19.51 5.13 -3.60
C SER A 31 -20.62 5.96 -4.26
N ASN A 32 -20.82 7.21 -3.83
CA ASN A 32 -21.78 8.15 -4.43
C ASN A 32 -21.30 8.76 -5.77
N GLU A 33 -20.01 8.61 -6.11
CA GLU A 33 -19.44 9.11 -7.37
C GLU A 33 -19.63 8.13 -8.53
N VAL A 34 -20.06 6.89 -8.25
CA VAL A 34 -20.23 5.81 -9.24
C VAL A 34 -21.63 5.87 -9.87
N ASP A 35 -21.68 5.67 -11.19
CA ASP A 35 -22.92 5.46 -11.92
C ASP A 35 -23.45 4.05 -11.65
N MET A 36 -24.29 3.95 -10.62
CA MET A 36 -24.90 2.70 -10.18
C MET A 36 -25.87 2.09 -11.20
N LYS A 37 -26.31 2.84 -12.23
CA LYS A 37 -27.15 2.30 -13.31
C LYS A 37 -26.30 1.64 -14.37
N ALA A 38 -25.18 2.26 -14.75
CA ALA A 38 -24.27 1.72 -15.75
C ALA A 38 -23.40 0.58 -15.19
N THR A 39 -22.89 0.75 -13.97
CA THR A 39 -21.98 -0.21 -13.33
C THR A 39 -22.34 -0.35 -11.84
N PRO A 40 -23.30 -1.22 -11.48
CA PRO A 40 -23.71 -1.43 -10.10
C PRO A 40 -22.55 -1.96 -9.23
N LEU A 41 -22.22 -1.29 -8.13
CA LEU A 41 -21.10 -1.71 -7.26
C LEU A 41 -21.25 -3.14 -6.70
N LYS A 42 -22.49 -3.60 -6.46
CA LYS A 42 -22.76 -4.95 -5.95
C LYS A 42 -22.45 -6.08 -6.94
N ALA A 43 -22.12 -5.76 -8.18
CA ALA A 43 -21.73 -6.74 -9.19
C ALA A 43 -20.23 -7.12 -9.12
N PHE A 44 -19.47 -6.46 -8.23
CA PHE A 44 -18.04 -6.71 -8.07
C PHE A 44 -17.74 -7.39 -6.74
N GLU A 45 -16.64 -8.12 -6.70
CA GLU A 45 -16.11 -8.70 -5.47
C GLU A 45 -15.16 -7.71 -4.76
N PRO A 46 -15.09 -7.72 -3.41
CA PRO A 46 -14.08 -6.96 -2.68
C PRO A 46 -12.66 -7.31 -3.15
N GLY A 47 -11.92 -6.28 -3.54
CA GLY A 47 -10.56 -6.36 -4.06
C GLY A 47 -10.45 -6.60 -5.57
N GLN A 48 -11.56 -6.79 -6.28
CA GLN A 48 -11.56 -7.00 -7.72
C GLN A 48 -10.95 -5.79 -8.45
N GLN A 49 -10.06 -6.05 -9.42
CA GLN A 49 -9.50 -5.02 -10.28
C GLN A 49 -10.52 -4.59 -11.35
N VAL A 50 -10.59 -3.29 -11.61
CA VAL A 50 -11.51 -2.67 -12.57
C VAL A 50 -10.79 -1.62 -13.41
N GLN A 51 -11.30 -1.36 -14.60
CA GLN A 51 -10.93 -0.17 -15.37
C GLN A 51 -11.83 0.99 -14.96
N LEU A 52 -11.26 2.04 -14.38
CA LEU A 52 -12.02 3.24 -14.02
C LEU A 52 -12.30 4.05 -15.30
N GLN A 53 -13.57 4.42 -15.49
CA GLN A 53 -14.02 5.20 -16.66
C GLN A 53 -14.72 6.49 -16.23
N ALA A 54 -14.52 7.55 -17.01
CA ALA A 54 -15.34 8.76 -16.91
C ALA A 54 -16.78 8.48 -17.38
N HIS A 55 -17.68 9.42 -17.15
CA HIS A 55 -19.10 9.29 -17.52
C HIS A 55 -19.34 8.99 -19.02
N ASN A 56 -18.42 9.41 -19.89
CA ASN A 56 -18.46 9.18 -21.34
C ASN A 56 -17.74 7.89 -21.78
N GLY A 57 -17.36 7.02 -20.85
CA GLY A 57 -16.68 5.75 -21.12
C GLY A 57 -15.17 5.87 -21.39
N LYS A 58 -14.59 7.08 -21.41
CA LYS A 58 -13.14 7.22 -21.57
C LYS A 58 -12.38 6.66 -20.36
N PRO A 59 -11.31 5.87 -20.55
CA PRO A 59 -10.56 5.32 -19.44
C PRO A 59 -9.84 6.43 -18.66
N LEU A 60 -9.82 6.27 -17.33
CA LEU A 60 -9.11 7.11 -16.37
C LEU A 60 -7.91 6.37 -15.75
N GLY A 61 -7.85 5.05 -15.91
CA GLY A 61 -6.82 4.19 -15.37
C GLY A 61 -7.39 2.89 -14.81
N ASN A 62 -6.59 2.17 -14.03
CA ASN A 62 -6.96 0.93 -13.36
C ASN A 62 -7.04 1.16 -11.85
N ALA A 63 -8.02 0.52 -11.22
CA ALA A 63 -8.31 0.58 -9.80
C ALA A 63 -8.64 -0.81 -9.27
N TYR A 64 -8.74 -0.96 -7.96
CA TYR A 64 -9.50 -2.05 -7.34
C TYR A 64 -10.72 -1.50 -6.61
N VAL A 65 -11.73 -2.35 -6.41
CA VAL A 65 -12.99 -1.96 -5.76
C VAL A 65 -13.23 -2.67 -4.44
N ASN A 66 -13.97 -2.03 -3.54
CA ASN A 66 -14.61 -2.66 -2.41
C ASN A 66 -16.06 -2.13 -2.31
N PRO A 67 -17.06 -2.93 -2.73
CA PRO A 67 -18.46 -2.48 -2.77
C PRO A 67 -19.04 -2.10 -1.40
N ALA A 68 -18.47 -2.62 -0.31
CA ALA A 68 -18.93 -2.36 1.05
C ALA A 68 -18.32 -1.09 1.67
N SER A 69 -17.32 -0.49 1.03
CA SER A 69 -16.60 0.68 1.54
C SER A 69 -17.16 2.00 0.99
N LEU A 70 -17.16 3.04 1.83
CA LEU A 70 -17.45 4.42 1.38
C LEU A 70 -16.44 4.86 0.31
N ILE A 71 -15.17 4.50 0.49
CA ILE A 71 -14.15 4.63 -0.54
C ILE A 71 -14.18 3.35 -1.36
N CYS A 72 -15.11 3.29 -2.31
CA CYS A 72 -15.44 2.06 -3.01
C CYS A 72 -14.41 1.68 -4.07
N ALA A 73 -13.53 2.59 -4.50
CA ALA A 73 -12.43 2.25 -5.39
C ALA A 73 -11.17 3.07 -5.12
N ARG A 74 -10.01 2.47 -5.38
CA ARG A 74 -8.71 3.11 -5.23
C ARG A 74 -7.88 2.90 -6.49
N LEU A 75 -7.49 3.99 -7.11
CA LEU A 75 -6.71 4.02 -8.34
C LEU A 75 -5.27 3.57 -8.07
N VAL A 76 -4.77 2.63 -8.87
CA VAL A 76 -3.42 2.06 -8.77
C VAL A 76 -2.53 2.47 -9.96
N SER A 77 -3.15 2.73 -11.11
CA SER A 77 -2.47 3.22 -12.30
C SER A 77 -3.38 4.18 -13.06
N ARG A 78 -2.79 5.25 -13.60
CA ARG A 78 -3.44 6.15 -14.56
C ARG A 78 -3.30 5.67 -16.00
N ASP A 79 -2.36 4.78 -16.26
CA ASP A 79 -2.20 4.10 -17.54
C ASP A 79 -3.01 2.81 -17.51
N PRO A 80 -4.05 2.68 -18.36
CA PRO A 80 -4.86 1.46 -18.46
C PRO A 80 -4.06 0.21 -18.86
N ALA A 81 -2.86 0.36 -19.43
CA ALA A 81 -1.98 -0.75 -19.76
C ALA A 81 -1.34 -1.42 -18.53
N HIS A 82 -1.33 -0.75 -17.37
CA HIS A 82 -0.69 -1.24 -16.15
C HIS A 82 -1.74 -1.65 -15.12
N VAL A 83 -1.93 -2.96 -14.97
CA VAL A 83 -2.77 -3.56 -13.92
C VAL A 83 -1.98 -3.63 -12.59
N LEU A 84 -2.68 -3.85 -11.48
CA LEU A 84 -2.03 -4.19 -10.21
C LEU A 84 -1.54 -5.63 -10.28
N ASP A 85 -0.31 -5.79 -10.75
CA ASP A 85 0.40 -7.04 -10.79
C ASP A 85 1.78 -6.92 -10.14
N ARG A 86 2.48 -8.05 -10.04
CA ARG A 86 3.86 -8.12 -9.58
C ARG A 86 4.78 -7.12 -10.29
N SER A 87 4.61 -6.90 -11.60
CA SER A 87 5.49 -6.00 -12.37
C SER A 87 5.32 -4.56 -11.93
N LEU A 88 4.08 -4.08 -11.79
CA LEU A 88 3.78 -2.76 -11.27
C LEU A 88 4.26 -2.60 -9.83
N LEU A 89 4.03 -3.62 -8.98
CA LEU A 89 4.47 -3.64 -7.58
C LEU A 89 6.00 -3.51 -7.48
N VAL A 90 6.76 -4.30 -8.23
CA VAL A 90 8.23 -4.19 -8.29
C VAL A 90 8.67 -2.80 -8.71
N HIS A 91 8.04 -2.22 -9.74
CA HIS A 91 8.36 -0.87 -10.18
C HIS A 91 8.12 0.16 -9.08
N ARG A 92 6.95 0.13 -8.43
CA ARG A 92 6.60 1.08 -7.35
C ARG A 92 7.49 0.92 -6.12
N LEU A 93 7.82 -0.31 -5.73
CA LEU A 93 8.75 -0.57 -4.63
C LEU A 93 10.15 -0.02 -4.93
N LYS A 94 10.65 -0.14 -6.16
CA LYS A 94 11.93 0.47 -6.56
C LYS A 94 11.91 2.00 -6.49
N VAL A 95 10.81 2.62 -6.93
CA VAL A 95 10.64 4.08 -6.81
C VAL A 95 10.62 4.50 -5.35
N ALA A 96 9.84 3.81 -4.51
CA ALA A 96 9.75 4.08 -3.09
C ALA A 96 11.11 3.90 -2.39
N LEU A 97 11.84 2.82 -2.70
CA LEU A 97 13.18 2.54 -2.19
C LEU A 97 14.16 3.65 -2.57
N SER A 98 14.23 4.03 -3.84
CA SER A 98 15.13 5.08 -4.32
C SER A 98 14.91 6.41 -3.59
N LEU A 99 13.65 6.75 -3.26
CA LEU A 99 13.36 7.92 -2.44
C LEU A 99 13.94 7.78 -1.02
N ARG A 100 13.78 6.61 -0.37
CA ARG A 100 14.26 6.42 1.01
C ARG A 100 15.77 6.33 1.10
N GLU A 101 16.43 5.71 0.13
CA GLU A 101 17.90 5.66 0.06
C GLU A 101 18.53 7.06 -0.08
N ARG A 102 17.80 8.00 -0.68
CA ARG A 102 18.23 9.41 -0.74
C ARG A 102 18.05 10.17 0.58
N LEU A 103 17.11 9.74 1.42
CA LEU A 103 16.71 10.45 2.64
C LEU A 103 17.32 9.85 3.91
N PHE A 104 17.68 8.57 3.89
CA PHE A 104 18.12 7.85 5.07
C PHE A 104 19.44 7.12 4.81
N PRO A 105 20.43 7.27 5.72
CA PRO A 105 21.73 6.62 5.56
C PRO A 105 21.71 5.12 5.86
N ALA A 106 20.67 4.64 6.53
CA ALA A 106 20.52 3.24 6.94
C ALA A 106 19.07 2.75 6.73
N PRO A 107 18.86 1.44 6.52
CA PRO A 107 17.57 0.81 6.20
C PRO A 107 16.57 0.71 7.39
N TYR A 108 16.43 1.79 8.15
CA TYR A 108 15.44 1.93 9.22
C TYR A 108 14.49 3.06 8.84
N TYR A 109 13.35 2.73 8.23
CA TYR A 109 12.37 3.72 7.77
C TYR A 109 11.07 3.05 7.31
N ARG A 110 10.04 3.87 7.09
CA ARG A 110 8.88 3.47 6.29
C ARG A 110 9.21 3.46 4.80
N LEU A 111 9.29 2.27 4.23
CA LEU A 111 9.54 2.07 2.80
C LEU A 111 8.33 2.47 1.96
N VAL A 112 7.12 2.01 2.33
CA VAL A 112 5.88 2.30 1.61
C VAL A 112 4.86 2.90 2.56
N TYR A 113 4.21 3.99 2.14
CA TYR A 113 3.17 4.69 2.89
C TYR A 113 1.91 4.91 2.04
N GLY A 114 1.29 3.80 1.65
CA GLY A 114 -0.02 3.76 1.01
C GLY A 114 -0.08 4.55 -0.30
N GLU A 115 -1.08 5.42 -0.37
CA GLU A 115 -1.36 6.31 -1.49
C GLU A 115 -0.17 7.22 -1.86
N SER A 116 0.64 7.62 -0.88
CA SER A 116 1.77 8.53 -1.11
C SER A 116 2.84 7.91 -2.01
N ASP A 117 2.94 6.58 -2.01
CA ASP A 117 3.83 5.80 -2.87
C ASP A 117 3.07 5.12 -4.03
N LEU A 118 1.83 5.56 -4.29
CA LEU A 118 0.95 5.01 -5.32
C LEU A 118 0.67 3.51 -5.15
N LEU A 119 0.64 3.05 -3.89
CA LEU A 119 0.27 1.69 -3.49
C LEU A 119 -0.84 1.77 -2.42
N PRO A 120 -2.07 2.20 -2.78
CA PRO A 120 -3.14 2.41 -1.81
C PRO A 120 -3.39 1.15 -0.96
N GLY A 121 -3.43 1.34 0.35
CA GLY A 121 -3.66 0.26 1.32
C GLY A 121 -2.45 -0.63 1.61
N LEU A 122 -1.23 -0.29 1.15
CA LEU A 122 0.00 -0.97 1.51
C LEU A 122 0.87 -0.11 2.42
N VAL A 123 1.33 -0.66 3.53
CA VAL A 123 2.37 -0.07 4.37
C VAL A 123 3.50 -1.07 4.53
N ILE A 124 4.74 -0.63 4.33
CA ILE A 124 5.93 -1.46 4.56
C ILE A 124 6.91 -0.65 5.41
N ASP A 125 7.22 -1.15 6.60
CA ASP A 125 8.25 -0.61 7.47
C ASP A 125 9.49 -1.52 7.41
N ARG A 126 10.66 -0.91 7.21
CA ARG A 126 11.95 -1.61 7.07
C ARG A 126 12.76 -1.48 8.36
N TYR A 127 13.29 -2.60 8.83
CA TYR A 127 14.07 -2.78 10.06
C TYR A 127 15.39 -3.49 9.72
N GLY A 128 16.27 -2.81 8.99
CA GLY A 128 17.44 -3.47 8.42
C GLY A 128 17.05 -4.39 7.27
N ASP A 129 17.33 -5.68 7.44
CA ASP A 129 16.99 -6.74 6.50
C ASP A 129 15.62 -7.37 6.79
N ILE A 130 14.88 -6.87 7.77
CA ILE A 130 13.54 -7.33 8.11
C ILE A 130 12.51 -6.32 7.61
N CYS A 131 11.40 -6.81 7.06
CA CYS A 131 10.27 -5.96 6.65
C CYS A 131 9.01 -6.32 7.43
N VAL A 132 8.28 -5.31 7.89
CA VAL A 132 6.91 -5.46 8.42
C VAL A 132 5.94 -4.94 7.38
N VAL A 133 5.00 -5.78 6.95
CA VAL A 133 4.08 -5.49 5.85
C VAL A 133 2.66 -5.46 6.38
N GLN A 134 1.90 -4.43 6.00
CA GLN A 134 0.47 -4.31 6.29
C GLN A 134 -0.30 -4.06 4.99
N CYS A 135 -1.21 -4.98 4.68
CA CYS A 135 -2.26 -4.76 3.70
C CYS A 135 -3.52 -4.33 4.46
N THR A 136 -4.07 -3.16 4.15
CA THR A 136 -5.21 -2.60 4.90
C THR A 136 -6.49 -2.52 4.09
N THR A 137 -6.47 -2.89 2.82
CA THR A 137 -7.57 -2.79 1.85
C THR A 137 -7.76 -4.10 1.11
N ALA A 138 -8.99 -4.42 0.70
CA ALA A 138 -9.30 -5.68 0.04
C ALA A 138 -8.48 -5.91 -1.26
N GLY A 139 -8.24 -4.86 -2.05
CA GLY A 139 -7.48 -5.01 -3.30
C GLY A 139 -6.00 -5.32 -3.10
N MET A 140 -5.37 -4.69 -2.10
CA MET A 140 -3.97 -5.01 -1.76
C MET A 140 -3.84 -6.39 -1.10
N GLU A 141 -4.85 -6.80 -0.31
CA GLU A 141 -4.92 -8.16 0.24
C GLU A 141 -5.02 -9.21 -0.87
N ALA A 142 -5.84 -8.97 -1.89
CA ALA A 142 -6.04 -9.88 -3.01
C ALA A 142 -4.75 -10.13 -3.84
N VAL A 143 -3.78 -9.21 -3.77
CA VAL A 143 -2.46 -9.35 -4.43
C VAL A 143 -1.31 -9.50 -3.44
N ARG A 144 -1.60 -9.84 -2.18
CA ARG A 144 -0.60 -9.97 -1.10
C ARG A 144 0.60 -10.83 -1.50
N ASP A 145 0.36 -11.98 -2.12
CA ASP A 145 1.45 -12.88 -2.50
C ASP A 145 2.35 -12.23 -3.57
N GLN A 146 1.78 -11.47 -4.50
CA GLN A 146 2.55 -10.69 -5.47
C GLN A 146 3.31 -9.53 -4.82
N VAL A 147 2.79 -8.94 -3.73
CA VAL A 147 3.51 -7.95 -2.92
C VAL A 147 4.74 -8.60 -2.29
N LEU A 148 4.60 -9.79 -1.71
CA LEU A 148 5.70 -10.54 -1.12
C LEU A 148 6.76 -10.91 -2.16
N GLU A 149 6.36 -11.42 -3.33
CA GLU A 149 7.28 -11.73 -4.43
C GLU A 149 7.98 -10.48 -4.98
N ALA A 150 7.30 -9.34 -5.00
CA ALA A 150 7.88 -8.07 -5.43
C ALA A 150 8.86 -7.54 -4.39
N LEU A 151 8.54 -7.66 -3.10
CA LEU A 151 9.38 -7.27 -1.98
C LEU A 151 10.66 -8.09 -1.94
N ASP A 152 10.54 -9.42 -2.07
CA ASP A 152 11.69 -10.33 -2.16
C ASP A 152 12.60 -9.96 -3.33
N LYS A 153 12.05 -9.76 -4.53
CA LYS A 153 12.81 -9.36 -5.71
C LYS A 153 13.55 -8.02 -5.56
N VAL A 154 13.01 -7.08 -4.78
CA VAL A 154 13.57 -5.73 -4.65
C VAL A 154 14.57 -5.64 -3.49
N LEU A 155 14.26 -6.27 -2.35
CA LEU A 155 15.03 -6.12 -1.11
C LEU A 155 15.70 -7.39 -0.62
N HIS A 156 15.26 -8.57 -1.03
CA HIS A 156 15.70 -9.87 -0.53
C HIS A 156 15.78 -9.89 1.02
N PRO A 157 14.67 -9.56 1.73
CA PRO A 157 14.70 -9.45 3.18
C PRO A 157 14.95 -10.81 3.83
N ALA A 158 15.67 -10.83 4.94
CA ALA A 158 15.91 -12.04 5.73
C ALA A 158 14.64 -12.58 6.38
N ALA A 159 13.69 -11.70 6.72
CA ALA A 159 12.37 -12.08 7.21
C ALA A 159 11.32 -11.03 6.87
N VAL A 160 10.07 -11.47 6.74
CA VAL A 160 8.90 -10.60 6.59
C VAL A 160 7.87 -10.95 7.67
N LEU A 161 7.40 -9.93 8.38
CA LEU A 161 6.27 -10.05 9.30
C LEU A 161 5.05 -9.38 8.67
N LEU A 162 4.03 -10.17 8.31
CA LEU A 162 2.73 -9.68 7.90
C LEU A 162 1.92 -9.31 9.15
N ARG A 163 1.58 -8.02 9.28
CA ARG A 163 0.76 -7.46 10.36
C ARG A 163 -0.60 -7.04 9.81
N ALA A 164 -1.49 -8.01 9.67
CA ALA A 164 -2.86 -7.83 9.22
C ALA A 164 -3.84 -7.65 10.40
N ASP A 165 -3.41 -7.01 11.48
CA ASP A 165 -4.19 -6.83 12.72
C ASP A 165 -4.64 -5.37 12.95
N SER A 166 -4.52 -4.52 11.93
CA SER A 166 -4.97 -3.12 12.01
C SER A 166 -6.51 -3.03 12.08
N PRO A 167 -7.11 -2.24 13.00
CA PRO A 167 -8.56 -2.10 13.12
C PRO A 167 -9.27 -1.65 11.83
N VAL A 168 -8.55 -0.94 10.94
CA VAL A 168 -9.09 -0.47 9.66
C VAL A 168 -9.51 -1.61 8.74
N ARG A 169 -8.91 -2.80 8.88
CA ARG A 169 -9.27 -3.99 8.08
C ARG A 169 -10.72 -4.42 8.27
N LYS A 170 -11.31 -4.16 9.44
CA LYS A 170 -12.73 -4.42 9.70
C LYS A 170 -13.64 -3.58 8.79
N LEU A 171 -13.23 -2.36 8.44
CA LEU A 171 -13.98 -1.49 7.51
C LEU A 171 -13.92 -2.01 6.07
N GLU A 172 -12.93 -2.85 5.76
CA GLU A 172 -12.74 -3.46 4.46
C GLU A 172 -13.26 -4.92 4.42
N GLY A 173 -13.85 -5.42 5.51
CA GLY A 173 -14.39 -6.78 5.62
C GLY A 173 -13.33 -7.87 5.69
N LEU A 174 -12.12 -7.54 6.13
CA LEU A 174 -10.97 -8.45 6.14
C LEU A 174 -10.70 -9.04 7.53
N ASP A 175 -10.33 -10.32 7.55
CA ASP A 175 -9.90 -11.02 8.75
C ASP A 175 -8.56 -10.47 9.27
N SER A 176 -8.36 -10.63 10.57
CA SER A 176 -7.12 -10.26 11.25
C SER A 176 -6.19 -11.45 11.41
N TYR A 177 -4.93 -11.30 11.04
CA TYR A 177 -3.90 -12.32 11.24
C TYR A 177 -2.51 -11.72 11.41
N ARG A 178 -1.58 -12.57 11.82
CA ARG A 178 -0.15 -12.30 11.80
C ARG A 178 0.55 -13.52 11.23
N GLU A 179 1.53 -13.29 10.37
CA GLU A 179 2.26 -14.36 9.70
C GLU A 179 3.73 -13.97 9.56
N VAL A 180 4.63 -14.91 9.84
CA VAL A 180 6.08 -14.72 9.72
C VAL A 180 6.59 -15.56 8.57
N ILE A 181 7.35 -14.94 7.68
CA ILE A 181 8.05 -15.58 6.57
C ILE A 181 9.55 -15.45 6.85
N GLY A 182 10.27 -16.57 6.83
CA GLY A 182 11.67 -16.65 7.24
C GLY A 182 11.84 -16.80 8.75
N THR A 183 12.90 -16.24 9.32
CA THR A 183 13.20 -16.33 10.76
C THR A 183 13.24 -14.94 11.38
N LEU A 184 12.23 -14.62 12.18
CA LEU A 184 12.13 -13.35 12.89
C LEU A 184 12.80 -13.47 14.27
N PRO A 185 13.77 -12.61 14.61
CA PRO A 185 14.33 -12.58 15.97
C PRO A 185 13.32 -11.99 16.96
N GLU A 186 13.43 -12.37 18.23
CA GLU A 186 12.56 -11.87 19.31
C GLU A 186 12.62 -10.35 19.46
N GLN A 187 13.83 -9.79 19.29
CA GLN A 187 14.08 -8.35 19.27
C GLN A 187 14.85 -7.97 18.02
N VAL A 188 14.45 -6.87 17.40
CA VAL A 188 15.19 -6.21 16.32
C VAL A 188 15.84 -4.95 16.85
N ARG A 189 17.03 -4.65 16.34
CA ARG A 189 17.71 -3.38 16.58
C ARG A 189 17.24 -2.34 15.58
N VAL A 190 16.79 -1.19 16.06
CA VAL A 190 16.49 -0.01 15.25
C VAL A 190 17.57 1.02 15.50
N GLU A 191 18.19 1.52 14.43
CA GLU A 191 19.13 2.64 14.51
C GLU A 191 18.49 3.93 14.01
N GLU A 192 18.64 4.99 14.79
CA GLU A 192 18.09 6.30 14.46
C GLU A 192 18.95 7.40 15.12
N HIS A 193 19.48 8.32 14.31
CA HIS A 193 20.32 9.44 14.76
C HIS A 193 21.49 9.02 15.68
N GLY A 194 22.16 7.91 15.35
CA GLY A 194 23.28 7.39 16.15
C GLY A 194 22.86 6.65 17.44
N LEU A 195 21.57 6.58 17.74
CA LEU A 195 21.02 5.81 18.85
C LEU A 195 20.54 4.44 18.38
N SER A 196 20.57 3.48 19.30
CA SER A 196 20.15 2.10 19.07
C SER A 196 19.04 1.71 20.04
N PHE A 197 17.94 1.19 19.51
CA PHE A 197 16.77 0.77 20.27
C PHE A 197 16.48 -0.71 20.02
N ALA A 198 16.17 -1.46 21.07
CA ALA A 198 15.66 -2.82 20.96
C ALA A 198 14.13 -2.79 20.87
N VAL A 199 13.56 -3.44 19.85
CA VAL A 199 12.12 -3.42 19.57
C VAL A 199 11.62 -4.85 19.34
N SER A 200 10.52 -5.22 19.99
CA SER A 200 9.80 -6.46 19.65
C SER A 200 8.76 -6.16 18.57
N LEU A 201 8.91 -6.76 17.38
CA LEU A 201 7.99 -6.55 16.26
C LEU A 201 6.68 -7.34 16.41
N GLU A 202 6.72 -8.46 17.13
CA GLU A 202 5.56 -9.32 17.35
C GLU A 202 4.66 -8.79 18.48
N GLN A 203 5.26 -8.35 19.58
CA GLN A 203 4.52 -7.86 20.75
C GLN A 203 4.26 -6.34 20.69
N GLY A 204 4.99 -5.60 19.85
CA GLY A 204 4.86 -4.16 19.70
C GLY A 204 3.54 -3.69 19.07
N GLN A 205 3.08 -2.50 19.49
CA GLN A 205 1.95 -1.82 18.86
C GLN A 205 2.27 -1.40 17.42
N LYS A 206 1.24 -1.39 16.54
CA LYS A 206 1.34 -1.06 15.10
C LYS A 206 2.33 -1.97 14.35
N THR A 207 3.42 -1.42 13.81
CA THR A 207 4.49 -2.14 13.12
C THR A 207 5.71 -2.38 14.01
N GLY A 208 5.66 -1.92 15.27
CA GLY A 208 6.73 -2.06 16.27
C GLY A 208 7.46 -0.75 16.57
N TRP A 209 7.61 0.17 15.61
CA TRP A 209 8.31 1.44 15.80
C TRP A 209 7.64 2.62 15.09
N PHE A 210 7.56 3.75 15.77
CA PHE A 210 6.94 4.97 15.25
C PHE A 210 7.98 5.80 14.48
N TYR A 211 8.17 5.46 13.20
CA TYR A 211 9.06 6.22 12.30
C TYR A 211 8.58 7.66 12.03
N ASP A 212 7.28 7.93 12.16
CA ASP A 212 6.69 9.27 12.03
C ASP A 212 7.21 10.26 13.09
N GLN A 213 7.60 9.76 14.27
CA GLN A 213 8.16 10.55 15.35
C GLN A 213 9.68 10.75 15.26
N ARG A 214 10.35 10.22 14.23
CA ARG A 214 11.81 10.29 14.05
C ARG A 214 12.35 11.71 14.20
N MET A 215 11.80 12.66 13.43
CA MET A 215 12.28 14.04 13.43
C MET A 215 11.94 14.77 14.73
N ASN A 216 10.82 14.43 15.36
CA ASN A 216 10.45 14.98 16.67
C ASN A 216 11.40 14.51 17.77
N ARG A 217 11.79 13.23 17.76
CA ARG A 217 12.79 12.67 18.69
C ARG A 217 14.17 13.31 18.52
N ALA A 218 14.62 13.52 17.27
CA ALA A 218 15.85 14.27 17.02
C ALA A 218 15.79 15.68 17.62
N ARG A 219 14.72 16.41 17.33
CA ARG A 219 14.55 17.79 17.79
C ARG A 219 14.43 17.92 19.31
N LEU A 220 13.94 16.90 20.01
CA LEU A 220 13.87 16.91 21.47
C LEU A 220 15.25 17.09 22.11
N GLY A 221 16.31 16.53 21.50
CA GLY A 221 17.68 16.66 22.00
C GLY A 221 18.16 18.10 22.09
N ASP A 222 17.62 19.01 21.27
CA ASP A 222 17.98 20.43 21.30
C ASP A 222 17.41 21.17 22.52
N TYR A 223 16.41 20.61 23.20
CA TYR A 223 15.68 21.25 24.30
C TYR A 223 16.05 20.73 25.68
N VAL A 224 16.80 19.64 25.79
CA VAL A 224 17.15 19.01 27.07
C VAL A 224 18.67 18.96 27.25
N ALA A 225 19.16 19.39 28.41
CA ALA A 225 20.53 19.12 28.81
C ALA A 225 20.60 17.65 29.28
N GLY A 226 21.48 16.86 28.65
CA GLY A 226 21.71 15.46 29.01
C GLY A 226 22.40 15.26 30.35
#